data_AF-A0A1E7N1Q6-F1
#
_entry.id   AF-A0A1E7N1Q6-F1
#
_cell.length_a   1.000
_cell.length_b   1.000
_cell.length_c   1.000
_cell.angle_alpha   90.00
_cell.angle_beta   90.00
_cell.angle_gamma   90.00
#
_symmetry.space_group_name_H-M   'P 1'
#
loop_
_entity.id
_entity.type
_entity.pdbx_description
1 polymer ?
#
loop_
_entity_poly.entity_id
_entity_poly.type
_entity_poly.pdbx_seq_one_letter_code
_entity_poly.pdbx_strand_id
1 'polypeptide(L)'
;MIPAGRIPADDKRAAELFGLSLSRYRTVQPWKKFPPSVKYLQSPAAKVRVYDLEQLKIQVINMMVEEGAKQENPLLPRDPEILLPQKAGEVPQLKPGVTLQENDLLDRYEAYAAIPEKDRPAWSTWLRLIAPPSGGATTAGPETDDEFDIAGARYWRYRTLMDWNAKRIPQHATGHGHGRPAGPETPGIRQPRRDFIERVEKTRRLLADDPNRTNAELALALGVKSERTVERILAFLEEERAGGNQQED
;
A
#
# COMPACT_ATOMS: atom_id res chain seq x y z
N MET A 1 17.93 4.55 -4.77
CA MET A 1 18.51 3.23 -5.05
C MET A 1 19.80 3.17 -4.28
N ILE A 2 20.01 2.11 -3.51
CA ILE A 2 21.28 1.85 -2.86
C ILE A 2 22.05 0.89 -3.78
N PRO A 3 23.08 1.36 -4.49
CA PRO A 3 23.74 0.51 -5.47
C PRO A 3 24.60 -0.56 -4.79
N ALA A 4 24.82 -1.67 -5.49
CA ALA A 4 25.57 -2.82 -5.01
C ALA A 4 26.93 -2.43 -4.42
N GLY A 5 27.30 -3.13 -3.34
CA GLY A 5 28.56 -2.91 -2.62
C GLY A 5 28.60 -1.67 -1.74
N ARG A 6 27.51 -0.88 -1.64
CA ARG A 6 27.42 0.19 -0.64
C ARG A 6 26.67 -0.25 0.59
N ILE A 7 27.15 0.26 1.74
CA ILE A 7 26.52 0.03 3.02
C ILE A 7 25.64 1.25 3.33
N PRO A 8 24.31 1.07 3.44
CA PRO A 8 23.42 2.17 3.80
C PRO A 8 23.52 2.50 5.30
N ALA A 9 23.34 3.77 5.63
CA ALA A 9 23.25 4.28 7.00
C ALA A 9 21.99 5.14 7.16
N ASP A 10 21.16 4.87 8.16
CA ASP A 10 20.00 5.69 8.51
C ASP A 10 20.37 6.84 9.46
N ASP A 11 19.37 7.66 9.85
CA ASP A 11 19.55 8.72 10.86
C ASP A 11 20.09 8.20 12.20
N LYS A 12 19.81 6.94 12.57
CA LYS A 12 20.31 6.36 13.83
C LYS A 12 21.80 6.06 13.71
N ARG A 13 22.21 5.37 12.65
CA ARG A 13 23.62 5.05 12.37
C ARG A 13 24.44 6.32 12.13
N ALA A 14 23.84 7.33 11.51
CA ALA A 14 24.43 8.64 11.40
C ALA A 14 24.63 9.29 12.77
N ALA A 15 23.60 9.33 13.62
CA ALA A 15 23.72 9.88 14.97
C ALA A 15 24.86 9.22 15.77
N GLU A 16 24.99 7.89 15.68
CA GLU A 16 26.10 7.14 16.29
C GLU A 16 27.47 7.61 15.80
N LEU A 17 27.65 7.82 14.49
CA LEU A 17 28.92 8.31 13.92
C LEU A 17 29.26 9.74 14.36
N PHE A 18 28.25 10.60 14.54
CA PHE A 18 28.44 11.95 15.07
C PHE A 18 28.59 11.99 16.60
N GLY A 19 28.50 10.85 17.31
CA GLY A 19 28.51 10.81 18.77
C GLY A 19 27.30 11.50 19.40
N LEU A 20 26.17 11.55 18.69
CA LEU A 20 24.93 12.21 19.11
C LEU A 20 23.85 11.18 19.43
N SER A 21 22.92 11.54 20.31
CA SER A 21 21.65 10.82 20.40
C SER A 21 20.81 11.09 19.14
N LEU A 22 19.94 10.14 18.75
CA LEU A 22 19.05 10.31 17.60
C LEU A 22 18.21 11.60 17.68
N SER A 23 17.70 11.93 18.87
CA SER A 23 16.94 13.16 19.10
C SER A 23 17.80 14.40 18.84
N ARG A 24 19.03 14.44 19.38
CA ARG A 24 19.94 15.57 19.19
C ARG A 24 20.40 15.70 17.74
N TYR A 25 20.70 14.58 17.07
CA TYR A 25 21.00 14.55 15.64
C TYR A 25 19.86 15.20 14.83
N ARG A 26 18.61 14.82 15.13
CA ARG A 26 17.42 15.39 14.47
C ARG A 26 17.20 16.88 14.74
N THR A 27 17.55 17.35 15.93
CA THR A 27 17.41 18.76 16.32
C THR A 27 18.52 19.65 15.75
N VAL A 28 19.78 19.18 15.79
CA VAL A 28 20.95 19.94 15.33
C VAL A 28 21.06 19.94 13.80
N GLN A 29 20.50 18.92 13.14
CA GLN A 29 20.42 18.83 11.69
C GLN A 29 21.77 18.95 10.99
N PRO A 30 22.80 18.18 11.40
CA PRO A 30 24.16 18.32 10.83
C PRO A 30 24.19 18.10 9.32
N TRP A 31 23.27 17.27 8.80
CA TRP A 31 23.13 17.02 7.36
C TRP A 31 22.84 18.28 6.53
N LYS A 32 22.32 19.36 7.12
CA LYS A 32 22.14 20.65 6.42
C LYS A 32 23.47 21.30 6.02
N LYS A 33 24.57 20.90 6.67
CA LYS A 33 25.92 21.37 6.38
C LYS A 33 26.69 20.44 5.45
N PHE A 34 26.10 19.32 5.05
CA PHE A 34 26.79 18.39 4.18
C PHE A 34 27.03 19.02 2.81
N PRO A 35 28.22 18.82 2.22
CA PRO A 35 28.49 19.28 0.88
C PRO A 35 27.55 18.56 -0.10
N PRO A 36 27.23 19.18 -1.26
CA PRO A 36 26.33 18.60 -2.27
C PRO A 36 26.74 17.22 -2.80
N SER A 37 27.99 16.81 -2.54
CA SER A 37 28.55 15.51 -2.90
C SER A 37 28.13 14.37 -1.96
N VAL A 38 27.73 14.65 -0.71
CA VAL A 38 27.06 13.65 0.16
C VAL A 38 25.57 13.70 -0.14
N LYS A 39 25.13 12.97 -1.17
CA LYS A 39 23.71 12.86 -1.51
C LYS A 39 23.06 11.69 -0.78
N TYR A 40 21.77 11.83 -0.47
CA TYR A 40 20.97 10.72 0.04
C TYR A 40 20.93 9.58 -0.99
N LEU A 41 21.01 8.34 -0.53
CA LEU A 41 20.86 7.14 -1.37
C LEU A 41 19.40 6.86 -1.76
N GLN A 42 18.45 7.54 -1.12
CA GLN A 42 17.03 7.42 -1.41
C GLN A 42 16.50 8.58 -2.26
N SER A 43 15.39 8.32 -2.96
CA SER A 43 14.61 9.33 -3.68
C SER A 43 14.16 10.46 -2.74
N PRO A 44 14.03 11.72 -3.22
CA PRO A 44 13.50 12.83 -2.44
C PRO A 44 12.09 12.59 -1.85
N ALA A 45 11.32 11.67 -2.42
CA ALA A 45 9.99 11.29 -1.93
C ALA A 45 10.00 10.31 -0.75
N ALA A 46 11.17 9.79 -0.35
CA ALA A 46 11.30 8.88 0.77
C ALA A 46 11.09 9.61 2.12
N LYS A 47 10.37 8.97 3.04
CA LYS A 47 10.12 9.52 4.40
C LYS A 47 11.34 9.47 5.31
N VAL A 48 12.38 8.74 4.89
CA VAL A 48 13.56 8.44 5.68
C VAL A 48 14.78 8.97 4.93
N ARG A 49 15.83 9.34 5.67
CA ARG A 49 17.12 9.70 5.09
C ARG A 49 18.05 8.52 5.22
N VAL A 50 18.59 8.10 4.09
CA VAL A 50 19.61 7.05 4.02
C VAL A 50 20.82 7.60 3.30
N TYR A 51 21.98 7.40 3.92
CA TYR A 51 23.28 7.85 3.48
C TYR A 51 24.13 6.65 3.05
N ASP A 52 25.15 6.90 2.24
CA ASP A 52 26.25 5.95 2.08
C ASP A 52 27.13 6.02 3.33
N LEU A 53 27.35 4.89 4.00
CA LEU A 53 28.09 4.82 5.25
C LEU A 53 29.55 5.29 5.09
N GLU A 54 30.19 4.97 3.96
CA GLU A 54 31.58 5.37 3.72
C GLU A 54 31.68 6.87 3.50
N GLN A 55 30.78 7.45 2.70
CA GLN A 55 30.73 8.90 2.51
C GLN A 55 30.40 9.63 3.81
N LEU A 56 29.49 9.06 4.62
CA LEU A 56 29.14 9.64 5.90
C LEU A 56 30.31 9.62 6.88
N LYS A 57 31.11 8.54 6.91
CA LYS A 57 32.35 8.48 7.70
C LYS A 57 33.36 9.52 7.24
N ILE A 58 33.58 9.67 5.93
CA ILE A 58 34.46 10.70 5.38
C ILE A 58 33.95 12.10 5.77
N GLN A 59 32.64 12.34 5.71
CA GLN A 59 32.05 13.61 6.10
C GLN A 59 32.19 13.91 7.58
N VAL A 60 32.01 12.91 8.45
CA VAL A 60 32.24 13.03 9.88
C VAL A 60 33.70 13.38 10.15
N ILE A 61 34.64 12.69 9.49
CA ILE A 61 36.07 13.01 9.57
C ILE A 61 36.30 14.45 9.12
N ASN A 62 35.82 14.85 7.94
CA ASN A 62 35.99 16.21 7.41
C ASN A 62 35.42 17.29 8.34
N MET A 63 34.26 17.05 8.97
CA MET A 63 33.66 18.00 9.91
C MET A 63 34.37 18.06 11.26
N MET A 64 34.94 16.94 11.74
CA MET A 64 35.81 16.91 12.92
C MET A 64 37.17 17.57 12.61
N VAL A 65 37.61 17.48 11.36
CA VAL A 65 38.85 18.04 10.83
C VAL A 65 38.69 19.52 10.44
N GLU A 66 37.49 20.06 10.26
CA GLU A 66 37.30 21.52 10.18
C GLU A 66 37.59 22.23 11.52
N GLU A 67 37.63 21.51 12.65
CA GLU A 67 38.24 22.00 13.91
C GLU A 67 39.78 21.86 13.93
N GLY A 68 40.40 21.22 12.92
CA GLY A 68 41.84 21.06 12.76
C GLY A 68 42.26 20.40 11.44
N ALA A 69 42.50 21.22 10.40
CA ALA A 69 43.18 20.92 9.12
C ALA A 69 42.44 20.16 7.99
N LYS A 70 41.73 20.89 7.11
CA LYS A 70 41.17 20.44 5.82
C LYS A 70 42.06 19.43 5.07
N GLN A 71 41.66 18.16 5.07
CA GLN A 71 42.11 17.16 4.09
C GLN A 71 40.94 16.87 3.13
N GLU A 72 41.12 17.25 1.86
CA GLU A 72 40.15 17.01 0.80
C GLU A 72 40.20 15.53 0.37
N ASN A 73 39.48 14.67 1.09
CA ASN A 73 39.12 13.36 0.53
C ASN A 73 37.96 13.56 -0.45
N PRO A 74 38.13 13.24 -1.75
CA PRO A 74 37.09 13.46 -2.75
C PRO A 74 35.90 12.54 -2.50
N LEU A 75 34.75 13.15 -2.22
CA LEU A 75 33.47 12.47 -2.16
C LEU A 75 33.07 12.04 -3.58
N LEU A 76 32.98 10.74 -3.81
CA LEU A 76 32.61 10.18 -5.13
C LEU A 76 31.23 10.70 -5.58
N PRO A 77 31.09 11.24 -6.80
CA PRO A 77 29.79 11.67 -7.30
C PRO A 77 28.90 10.46 -7.63
N ARG A 78 27.64 10.50 -7.17
CA ARG A 78 26.57 9.62 -7.65
C ARG A 78 25.33 10.43 -7.99
N ASP A 79 24.69 10.05 -9.09
CA ASP A 79 23.34 10.51 -9.41
C ASP A 79 22.33 9.68 -8.57
N PRO A 80 21.70 10.30 -7.57
CA PRO A 80 20.91 9.60 -6.55
C PRO A 80 19.48 9.31 -7.00
N GLU A 81 19.09 9.74 -8.21
CA GLU A 81 17.70 9.74 -8.63
C GLU A 81 17.59 9.01 -9.95
N ILE A 82 17.29 7.71 -9.86
CA ILE A 82 17.05 6.84 -11.03
C ILE A 82 15.59 6.92 -11.50
N LEU A 83 14.71 7.56 -10.75
CA LEU A 83 13.31 7.75 -11.10
C LEU A 83 13.11 9.06 -11.86
N LEU A 84 12.18 9.07 -12.81
CA LEU A 84 11.69 10.32 -13.38
C LEU A 84 10.95 11.14 -12.30
N PRO A 85 11.08 12.48 -12.30
CA PRO A 85 10.31 13.33 -11.39
C PRO A 85 8.81 13.12 -11.62
N GLN A 86 8.09 12.76 -10.56
CA GLN A 86 6.68 12.38 -10.62
C GLN A 86 5.78 13.42 -9.96
N LYS A 87 4.60 13.65 -10.54
CA LYS A 87 3.50 14.32 -9.83
C LYS A 87 2.79 13.34 -8.90
N ALA A 88 2.12 13.87 -7.87
CA ALA A 88 1.37 13.05 -6.93
C ALA A 88 0.31 12.20 -7.66
N GLY A 89 0.40 10.87 -7.53
CA GLY A 89 -0.54 9.91 -8.13
C GLY A 89 -0.06 9.30 -9.46
N GLU A 90 1.08 9.72 -10.00
CA GLU A 90 1.65 9.11 -11.20
C GLU A 90 2.37 7.79 -10.89
N VAL A 91 2.42 6.93 -11.92
CA VAL A 91 3.07 5.62 -11.84
C VAL A 91 4.59 5.79 -11.91
N PRO A 92 5.36 5.15 -11.01
CA PRO A 92 6.81 5.29 -11.02
C PRO A 92 7.48 4.73 -12.27
N GLN A 93 8.43 5.49 -12.82
CA GLN A 93 9.22 5.11 -13.99
C GLN A 93 10.71 5.42 -13.78
N LEU A 94 11.56 4.52 -14.30
CA LEU A 94 13.01 4.73 -14.35
C LEU A 94 13.38 5.76 -15.43
N LYS A 95 14.45 6.52 -15.18
CA LYS A 95 15.07 7.37 -16.20
C LYS A 95 15.61 6.51 -17.35
N PRO A 96 15.55 7.00 -18.60
CA PRO A 96 16.19 6.31 -19.73
C PRO A 96 17.68 6.08 -19.46
N GLY A 97 18.19 4.90 -19.82
CA GLY A 97 19.61 4.55 -19.69
C GLY A 97 20.07 4.07 -18.30
N VAL A 98 19.17 3.99 -17.32
CA VAL A 98 19.49 3.37 -16.02
C VAL A 98 19.76 1.89 -16.21
N THR A 99 20.94 1.43 -15.76
CA THR A 99 21.32 0.02 -15.73
C THR A 99 21.36 -0.44 -14.29
N LEU A 100 20.49 -1.38 -13.92
CA LEU A 100 20.42 -1.98 -12.58
C LEU A 100 21.29 -3.23 -12.50
N GLN A 101 22.04 -3.38 -11.42
CA GLN A 101 22.82 -4.57 -11.10
C GLN A 101 22.02 -5.51 -10.20
N GLU A 102 22.32 -6.81 -10.25
CA GLU A 102 21.63 -7.85 -9.48
C GLU A 102 21.48 -7.54 -7.99
N ASN A 103 22.51 -6.93 -7.41
CA ASN A 103 22.61 -6.65 -5.98
C ASN A 103 22.24 -5.20 -5.61
N ASP A 104 21.69 -4.43 -6.55
CA ASP A 104 21.15 -3.10 -6.23
C ASP A 104 19.92 -3.25 -5.33
N LEU A 105 19.89 -2.48 -4.26
CA LEU A 105 18.78 -2.40 -3.32
C LEU A 105 17.84 -1.27 -3.73
N LEU A 106 16.61 -1.64 -4.03
CA LEU A 106 15.56 -0.77 -4.56
C LEU A 106 14.53 -0.49 -3.47
N ASP A 107 14.11 0.77 -3.36
CA ASP A 107 12.95 1.12 -2.53
C ASP A 107 11.63 0.69 -3.20
N ARG A 108 10.49 0.94 -2.53
CA ARG A 108 9.17 0.52 -3.04
C ARG A 108 8.80 1.08 -4.42
N TYR A 109 9.26 2.28 -4.76
CA TYR A 109 8.95 2.96 -6.01
C TYR A 109 9.90 2.50 -7.11
N GLU A 110 11.18 2.38 -6.77
CA GLU A 110 12.24 1.89 -7.65
C GLU A 110 12.04 0.43 -8.02
N ALA A 111 11.66 -0.41 -7.05
CA ALA A 111 11.35 -1.82 -7.28
C ALA A 111 10.19 -1.97 -8.26
N TYR A 112 9.13 -1.19 -8.13
CA TYR A 112 8.03 -1.21 -9.10
C TYR A 112 8.48 -0.77 -10.49
N ALA A 113 9.22 0.34 -10.57
CA ALA A 113 9.70 0.87 -11.84
C ALA A 113 10.69 -0.07 -12.52
N ALA A 114 11.42 -0.89 -11.76
CA ALA A 114 12.35 -1.88 -12.27
C ALA A 114 11.69 -3.10 -12.93
N ILE A 115 10.43 -3.42 -12.57
CA ILE A 115 9.68 -4.49 -13.24
C ILE A 115 9.42 -4.07 -14.69
N PRO A 116 9.60 -4.95 -15.70
CA PRO A 116 9.25 -4.63 -17.09
C PRO A 116 7.78 -4.23 -17.23
N GLU A 117 7.48 -3.20 -18.03
CA GLU A 117 6.13 -2.63 -18.11
C GLU A 117 5.03 -3.65 -18.43
N LYS A 118 5.33 -4.59 -19.35
CA LYS A 118 4.43 -5.71 -19.71
C LYS A 118 4.09 -6.64 -18.54
N ASP A 119 4.96 -6.68 -17.52
CA ASP A 119 4.84 -7.54 -16.34
C ASP A 119 4.52 -6.73 -15.08
N ARG A 120 4.30 -5.41 -15.18
CA ARG A 120 3.98 -4.60 -14.00
C ARG A 120 2.56 -4.89 -13.52
N PRO A 121 2.36 -5.25 -12.24
CA PRO A 121 1.02 -5.23 -11.66
C PRO A 121 0.51 -3.78 -11.60
N ALA A 122 -0.79 -3.58 -11.41
CA ALA A 122 -1.30 -2.25 -11.09
C ALA A 122 -0.61 -1.69 -9.83
N TRP A 123 -0.36 -0.37 -9.79
CA TRP A 123 0.32 0.28 -8.66
C TRP A 123 -0.36 0.00 -7.31
N SER A 124 -1.70 0.00 -7.26
CA SER A 124 -2.45 -0.37 -6.05
C SER A 124 -2.25 -1.82 -5.62
N THR A 125 -2.17 -2.75 -6.58
CA THR A 125 -1.86 -4.16 -6.34
C THR A 125 -0.44 -4.32 -5.82
N TRP A 126 0.52 -3.61 -6.40
CA TRP A 126 1.91 -3.58 -5.91
C TRP A 126 1.98 -3.15 -4.45
N LEU A 127 1.36 -2.02 -4.09
CA LEU A 127 1.32 -1.54 -2.71
C LEU A 127 0.73 -2.55 -1.73
N ARG A 128 -0.27 -3.34 -2.16
CA ARG A 128 -0.85 -4.41 -1.36
C ARG A 128 0.10 -5.60 -1.19
N LEU A 129 0.82 -5.98 -2.26
CA LEU A 129 1.76 -7.10 -2.26
C LEU A 129 2.96 -6.87 -1.33
N ILE A 130 3.45 -5.63 -1.25
CA ILE A 130 4.61 -5.28 -0.41
C ILE A 130 4.22 -4.82 1.01
N ALA A 131 2.93 -4.71 1.30
CA ALA A 131 2.46 -4.42 2.65
C ALA A 131 2.79 -5.60 3.58
N PRO A 132 2.92 -5.38 4.90
CA PRO A 132 3.01 -6.47 5.87
C PRO A 132 1.85 -7.45 5.69
N PRO A 133 2.07 -8.77 5.86
CA PRO A 133 1.02 -9.75 5.71
C PRO A 133 -0.10 -9.47 6.72
N SER A 134 -1.22 -8.94 6.23
CA SER A 134 -2.46 -8.83 6.99
C SER A 134 -3.36 -10.00 6.57
N GLY A 135 -3.51 -10.97 7.49
CA GLY A 135 -4.51 -12.05 7.45
C GLY A 135 -4.79 -12.68 6.08
N GLY A 136 -4.09 -13.77 5.75
CA GLY A 136 -4.56 -14.76 4.77
C GLY A 136 -4.46 -14.41 3.28
N ALA A 137 -3.69 -13.38 2.90
CA ALA A 137 -3.43 -13.12 1.48
C ALA A 137 -2.65 -14.26 0.83
N THR A 138 -3.22 -14.90 -0.19
CA THR A 138 -2.62 -16.01 -0.96
C THR A 138 -1.59 -15.56 -1.99
N THR A 139 -1.53 -14.27 -2.29
CA THR A 139 -0.56 -13.69 -3.22
C THR A 139 0.53 -12.97 -2.43
N ALA A 140 1.72 -13.57 -2.36
CA ALA A 140 2.87 -12.96 -1.71
C ALA A 140 3.62 -12.03 -2.68
N GLY A 141 3.98 -10.84 -2.21
CA GLY A 141 4.94 -9.98 -2.88
C GLY A 141 6.36 -10.56 -2.82
N PRO A 142 7.35 -9.87 -3.44
CA PRO A 142 8.74 -10.28 -3.32
C PRO A 142 9.16 -10.24 -1.84
N GLU A 143 9.87 -11.29 -1.41
CA GLU A 143 10.46 -11.34 -0.08
C GLU A 143 11.40 -10.15 0.10
N THR A 144 11.34 -9.52 1.26
CA THR A 144 12.34 -8.53 1.63
C THR A 144 13.57 -9.23 2.13
N ASP A 145 14.73 -8.68 1.79
CA ASP A 145 15.96 -9.03 2.48
C ASP A 145 15.90 -8.41 3.89
N ASP A 146 15.54 -9.21 4.91
CA ASP A 146 15.34 -8.74 6.30
C ASP A 146 16.58 -8.07 6.91
N GLU A 147 17.77 -8.33 6.35
CA GLU A 147 19.02 -7.65 6.69
C GLU A 147 19.02 -6.14 6.33
N PHE A 148 18.12 -5.70 5.46
CA PHE A 148 18.08 -4.33 4.93
C PHE A 148 16.80 -3.56 5.29
N ASP A 149 16.18 -3.84 6.44
CA ASP A 149 15.21 -2.91 7.02
C ASP A 149 15.92 -1.65 7.54
N ILE A 150 16.04 -0.64 6.67
CA ILE A 150 16.73 0.60 6.98
C ILE A 150 15.69 1.61 7.46
N ALA A 151 15.64 1.79 8.79
CA ALA A 151 14.74 2.71 9.48
C ALA A 151 13.24 2.48 9.18
N GLY A 152 12.82 1.21 9.16
CA GLY A 152 11.42 0.80 8.96
C GLY A 152 10.99 0.84 7.50
N ALA A 153 11.92 1.12 6.58
CA ALA A 153 11.69 1.07 5.14
C ALA A 153 12.21 -0.25 4.58
N ARG A 154 11.33 -0.95 3.87
CA ARG A 154 11.61 -2.19 3.16
C ARG A 154 12.36 -1.92 1.86
N TYR A 155 13.36 -2.75 1.58
CA TYR A 155 14.13 -2.75 0.34
C TYR A 155 14.18 -4.14 -0.27
N TRP A 156 14.39 -4.17 -1.58
CA TRP A 156 14.49 -5.42 -2.35
C TRP A 156 15.72 -5.38 -3.24
N ARG A 157 16.50 -6.47 -3.23
CA ARG A 157 17.52 -6.67 -4.27
C ARG A 157 16.86 -6.80 -5.63
N TYR A 158 17.46 -6.20 -6.65
CA TYR A 158 16.98 -6.28 -8.03
C TYR A 158 16.84 -7.73 -8.50
N ARG A 159 17.80 -8.61 -8.16
CA ARG A 159 17.70 -10.04 -8.46
C ARG A 159 16.50 -10.71 -7.79
N THR A 160 16.30 -10.51 -6.49
CA THR A 160 15.15 -11.08 -5.74
C THR A 160 13.83 -10.64 -6.35
N LEU A 161 13.74 -9.37 -6.74
CA LEU A 161 12.58 -8.81 -7.43
C LEU A 161 12.34 -9.47 -8.80
N MET A 162 13.38 -9.66 -9.61
CA MET A 162 13.28 -10.30 -10.92
C MET A 162 12.94 -11.80 -10.81
N ASP A 163 13.54 -12.50 -9.85
CA ASP A 163 13.26 -13.91 -9.54
C ASP A 163 11.80 -14.09 -9.11
N TRP A 164 11.28 -13.18 -8.26
CA TRP A 164 9.87 -13.13 -7.92
C TRP A 164 8.99 -12.88 -9.14
N ASN A 165 9.33 -11.88 -9.97
CA ASN A 165 8.53 -11.54 -11.14
C ASN A 165 8.47 -12.69 -12.17
N ALA A 166 9.57 -13.44 -12.34
CA ALA A 166 9.64 -14.60 -13.22
C ALA A 166 8.80 -15.79 -12.72
N LYS A 167 8.74 -16.00 -11.40
CA LYS A 167 7.94 -17.08 -10.78
C LYS A 167 6.47 -16.70 -10.62
N ARG A 168 6.18 -15.40 -10.60
CA ARG A 168 4.82 -14.89 -10.46
C ARG A 168 4.06 -15.24 -11.73
N ILE A 169 3.06 -16.11 -11.61
CA ILE A 169 2.05 -16.26 -12.65
C ILE A 169 1.37 -14.89 -12.76
N PRO A 170 1.48 -14.16 -13.89
CA PRO A 170 0.76 -12.92 -14.06
C PRO A 170 -0.71 -13.23 -13.85
N GLN A 171 -1.40 -12.50 -12.97
CA GLN A 171 -2.85 -12.69 -12.78
C GLN A 171 -3.65 -12.50 -14.09
N HIS A 172 -3.01 -12.00 -15.16
CA HIS A 172 -3.57 -11.90 -16.51
C HIS A 172 -3.31 -13.12 -17.42
N ALA A 173 -2.40 -14.03 -17.07
CA ALA A 173 -2.03 -15.18 -17.91
C ALA A 173 -2.90 -16.42 -17.67
N THR A 174 -3.50 -16.55 -16.48
CA THR A 174 -4.60 -17.50 -16.26
C THR A 174 -5.90 -16.74 -16.47
N GLY A 175 -6.53 -16.97 -17.62
CA GLY A 175 -7.82 -16.41 -18.01
C GLY A 175 -8.99 -16.86 -17.13
N HIS A 176 -8.95 -16.56 -15.83
CA HIS A 176 -10.09 -16.53 -14.91
C HIS A 176 -10.09 -15.17 -14.19
N GLY A 177 -9.82 -14.10 -14.94
CA GLY A 177 -10.52 -12.87 -14.66
C GLY A 177 -11.99 -13.20 -14.82
N HIS A 178 -12.68 -13.51 -13.71
CA HIS A 178 -14.10 -13.30 -13.63
C HIS A 178 -14.30 -11.81 -13.87
N GLY A 179 -14.30 -11.39 -15.14
CA GLY A 179 -15.13 -10.29 -15.58
C GLY A 179 -16.45 -10.52 -14.88
N ARG A 180 -16.96 -9.47 -14.22
CA ARG A 180 -18.24 -9.49 -13.52
C ARG A 180 -19.16 -10.40 -14.33
N PRO A 181 -19.57 -11.57 -13.81
CA PRO A 181 -20.33 -12.52 -14.60
C PRO A 181 -21.43 -11.72 -15.26
N ALA A 182 -21.57 -11.86 -16.58
CA ALA A 182 -22.63 -11.19 -17.32
C ALA A 182 -23.87 -11.33 -16.44
N GLY A 183 -24.35 -10.19 -15.93
CA GLY A 183 -25.49 -10.22 -15.04
C GLY A 183 -26.54 -11.06 -15.73
N PRO A 184 -27.20 -12.00 -15.04
CA PRO A 184 -28.14 -12.88 -15.70
C PRO A 184 -29.06 -12.02 -16.57
N GLU A 185 -29.21 -12.37 -17.85
CA GLU A 185 -29.97 -11.58 -18.84
C GLU A 185 -31.41 -11.34 -18.36
N THR A 186 -31.85 -12.16 -17.41
CA THR A 186 -32.98 -11.89 -16.54
C THR A 186 -32.46 -11.45 -15.16
N PRO A 187 -32.88 -10.30 -14.60
CA PRO A 187 -32.57 -9.97 -13.20
C PRO A 187 -33.08 -11.12 -12.31
N GLY A 188 -32.17 -12.01 -11.90
CA GLY A 188 -32.50 -13.12 -11.04
C GLY A 188 -33.14 -12.56 -9.77
N ILE A 189 -34.34 -13.05 -9.43
CA ILE A 189 -35.03 -12.71 -8.20
C ILE A 189 -34.06 -13.01 -7.07
N ARG A 190 -33.44 -11.97 -6.51
CA ARG A 190 -32.54 -12.14 -5.37
C ARG A 190 -33.40 -12.65 -4.24
N GLN A 191 -33.25 -13.93 -3.89
CA GLN A 191 -33.93 -14.47 -2.73
C GLN A 191 -33.60 -13.55 -1.53
N PRO A 192 -34.62 -13.04 -0.82
CA PRO A 192 -34.38 -12.16 0.29
C PRO A 192 -33.48 -12.84 1.31
N ARG A 193 -32.52 -12.09 1.87
CA ARG A 193 -31.64 -12.61 2.91
C ARG A 193 -32.48 -13.14 4.07
N ARG A 194 -32.02 -14.21 4.74
CA ARG A 194 -32.71 -14.83 5.88
C ARG A 194 -33.19 -13.80 6.92
N ASP A 195 -32.32 -12.86 7.31
CA ASP A 195 -32.65 -11.80 8.27
C ASP A 195 -33.81 -10.89 7.81
N PHE A 196 -34.00 -10.73 6.50
CA PHE A 196 -35.11 -9.96 5.95
C PHE A 196 -36.42 -10.74 6.08
N ILE A 197 -36.41 -12.04 5.76
CA ILE A 197 -37.57 -12.93 5.91
C ILE A 197 -38.02 -12.98 7.38
N GLU A 198 -37.08 -13.17 8.31
CA GLU A 198 -37.37 -13.18 9.75
C GLU A 198 -37.98 -11.86 10.24
N ARG A 199 -37.54 -10.72 9.67
CA ARG A 199 -38.12 -9.40 9.98
C ARG A 199 -39.51 -9.23 9.37
N VAL A 200 -39.74 -9.72 8.14
CA VAL A 200 -41.06 -9.70 7.49
C VAL A 200 -42.08 -10.49 8.33
N GLU A 201 -41.74 -11.70 8.78
CA GLU A 201 -42.60 -12.49 9.65
C GLU A 201 -42.89 -11.80 10.99
N LYS A 202 -41.87 -11.20 11.60
CA LYS A 202 -42.02 -10.46 12.85
C LYS A 202 -42.92 -9.22 12.67
N THR A 203 -42.77 -8.48 11.57
CA THR A 203 -43.66 -7.36 11.22
C THR A 203 -45.10 -7.84 11.01
N ARG A 204 -45.30 -8.98 10.33
CA ARG A 204 -46.63 -9.56 10.12
C ARG A 204 -47.33 -9.89 11.44
N ARG A 205 -46.61 -10.42 12.43
CA ARG A 205 -47.14 -10.67 13.79
C ARG A 205 -47.47 -9.36 14.51
N LEU A 206 -46.57 -8.38 14.47
CA LEU A 206 -46.77 -7.09 15.15
C LEU A 206 -47.98 -6.31 14.62
N LEU A 207 -48.23 -6.38 13.30
CA LEU A 207 -49.39 -5.76 12.67
C LEU A 207 -50.69 -6.57 12.85
N ALA A 208 -50.61 -7.88 13.08
CA ALA A 208 -51.77 -8.68 13.43
C ALA A 208 -52.24 -8.39 14.86
N ASP A 209 -51.30 -8.13 15.78
CA ASP A 209 -51.59 -7.78 17.17
C ASP A 209 -52.11 -6.32 17.30
N ASP A 210 -51.53 -5.39 16.53
CA ASP A 210 -51.98 -3.99 16.48
C ASP A 210 -51.78 -3.40 15.07
N PRO A 211 -52.87 -3.26 14.29
CA PRO A 211 -52.81 -2.78 12.92
C PRO A 211 -52.35 -1.32 12.76
N ASN A 212 -52.40 -0.52 13.83
CA ASN A 212 -52.15 0.92 13.77
C ASN A 212 -50.75 1.32 14.26
N ARG A 213 -49.85 0.36 14.46
CA ARG A 213 -48.46 0.65 14.87
C ARG A 213 -47.77 1.57 13.88
N THR A 214 -47.10 2.57 14.42
CA THR A 214 -46.32 3.51 13.62
C THR A 214 -45.01 2.88 13.13
N ASN A 215 -44.46 3.43 12.04
CA ASN A 215 -43.19 2.95 11.48
C ASN A 215 -42.02 3.03 12.49
N ALA A 216 -42.04 4.04 13.38
CA ALA A 216 -41.06 4.20 14.44
C ALA A 216 -41.12 3.08 15.49
N GLU A 217 -42.33 2.67 15.89
CA GLU A 217 -42.54 1.59 16.86
C GLU A 217 -42.17 0.23 16.28
N LEU A 218 -42.47 0.01 15.00
CA LEU A 218 -42.03 -1.17 14.27
C LEU A 218 -40.50 -1.21 14.13
N ALA A 219 -39.85 -0.07 13.84
CA ALA A 219 -38.40 -0.01 13.75
C ALA A 219 -37.72 -0.41 15.07
N LEU A 220 -38.25 0.10 16.18
CA LEU A 220 -37.78 -0.23 17.52
C LEU A 220 -38.01 -1.70 17.87
N ALA A 221 -39.19 -2.25 17.59
CA ALA A 221 -39.52 -3.66 17.86
C ALA A 221 -38.71 -4.65 17.00
N LEU A 222 -38.32 -4.25 15.78
CA LEU A 222 -37.49 -5.03 14.87
C LEU A 222 -35.98 -4.85 15.11
N GLY A 223 -35.59 -3.92 15.99
CA GLY A 223 -34.18 -3.60 16.25
C GLY A 223 -33.45 -2.97 15.07
N VAL A 224 -34.18 -2.27 14.18
CA VAL A 224 -33.63 -1.60 13.01
C VAL A 224 -33.49 -0.10 13.25
N LYS A 225 -32.38 0.48 12.80
CA LYS A 225 -32.03 1.88 13.07
C LYS A 225 -32.82 2.90 12.24
N SER A 226 -33.63 2.47 11.29
CA SER A 226 -34.26 3.36 10.30
C SER A 226 -35.65 2.88 9.91
N GLU A 227 -36.62 3.81 9.97
CA GLU A 227 -37.99 3.65 9.48
C GLU A 227 -38.05 3.29 8.00
N ARG A 228 -37.08 3.75 7.20
CA ARG A 228 -36.95 3.39 5.78
C ARG A 228 -36.74 1.89 5.56
N THR A 229 -36.24 1.16 6.57
CA THR A 229 -36.15 -0.30 6.52
C THR A 229 -37.50 -0.95 6.76
N VAL A 230 -38.34 -0.35 7.61
CA VAL A 230 -39.71 -0.78 7.88
C VAL A 230 -40.59 -0.53 6.65
N GLU A 231 -40.51 0.65 6.04
CA GLU A 231 -41.23 0.98 4.81
C GLU A 231 -40.95 -0.03 3.69
N ARG A 232 -39.69 -0.46 3.54
CA ARG A 232 -39.32 -1.51 2.58
C ARG A 232 -39.90 -2.88 2.91
N ILE A 233 -40.06 -3.20 4.18
CA ILE A 233 -40.69 -4.45 4.63
C ILE A 233 -42.21 -4.40 4.40
N LEU A 234 -42.84 -3.25 4.66
CA LEU A 234 -44.27 -3.04 4.41
C LEU A 234 -44.57 -3.09 2.90
N ALA A 235 -43.79 -2.40 2.08
CA ALA A 235 -43.91 -2.47 0.62
C ALA A 235 -43.75 -3.90 0.10
N PHE A 236 -42.81 -4.68 0.66
CA PHE A 236 -42.67 -6.10 0.32
C PHE A 236 -43.90 -6.93 0.71
N LEU A 237 -44.49 -6.69 1.87
CA LEU A 237 -45.73 -7.35 2.31
C LEU A 237 -46.94 -6.96 1.44
N GLU A 238 -47.00 -5.72 0.97
CA GLU A 238 -48.03 -5.24 0.05
C GLU A 238 -47.88 -5.86 -1.34
N GLU A 239 -46.65 -5.93 -1.87
CA GLU A 239 -46.33 -6.62 -3.12
C GLU A 239 -46.63 -8.13 -3.04
N GLU A 240 -46.34 -8.78 -1.91
CA GLU A 240 -46.67 -10.20 -1.67
C GLU A 240 -48.18 -10.44 -1.66
N ARG A 241 -48.96 -9.52 -1.05
CA ARG A 241 -50.43 -9.56 -1.09
C ARG A 241 -50.99 -9.32 -2.50
N ALA A 242 -50.37 -8.41 -3.26
CA ALA A 242 -50.79 -8.10 -4.63
C ALA A 242 -50.43 -9.21 -5.63
N GLY A 243 -49.28 -9.87 -5.44
CA GLY A 243 -48.80 -10.96 -6.30
C GLY A 243 -49.51 -12.31 -6.05
N GLY A 244 -50.05 -12.54 -4.86
CA GLY A 244 -50.84 -13.74 -4.54
C GLY A 244 -52.19 -13.83 -5.26
N ASN A 245 -52.69 -12.74 -5.84
CA ASN A 245 -53.97 -12.68 -6.55
C ASN A 245 -53.88 -12.96 -8.06
N GLN A 246 -52.69 -13.27 -8.59
CA GLN A 246 -52.48 -13.57 -10.03
C GLN A 246 -52.19 -15.06 -10.31
N GLN A 247 -52.40 -15.93 -9.32
CA GLN A 247 -52.16 -17.38 -9.41
C GLN A 247 -53.40 -18.21 -9.02
N GLU A 248 -54.60 -17.70 -9.31
CA GLU A 248 -55.82 -18.52 -9.37
C GLU A 248 -56.62 -18.07 -10.60
N ASP A 249 -56.26 -18.63 -11.76
CA ASP A 249 -57.11 -18.81 -12.95
C ASP A 249 -56.61 -20.04 -13.73
#